data_AF-R9IZR3-F1
#
_entry.id   AF-R9IZR3-F1
#
_cell.length_a   1.000
_cell.length_b   1.000
_cell.length_c   1.000
_cell.angle_alpha   90.00
_cell.angle_beta   90.00
_cell.angle_gamma   90.00
#
_symmetry.space_group_name_H-M   'P 1'
#
loop_
_entity.id
_entity.type
_entity.pdbx_description
1 polymer ?
#
loop_
_entity_poly.entity_id
_entity_poly.type
_entity_poly.pdbx_seq_one_letter_code
_entity_poly.pdbx_strand_id
1 'polypeptide(L)'
;MIKDLHENEFKEMVGTFYSTVLGYEIEVMYAKDISQNYVEKNIEYFNNLDSAFVEKLCAALKRFFDGYYKMNPDLSDYFADDLIEEYDTDPKSILKYILVSCKLSIKK
;
A
#
# COMPACT_ATOMS: atom_id res chain seq x y z
N MET A 1 -9.86 12.60 -3.66
CA MET A 1 -11.30 12.28 -3.62
C MET A 1 -11.45 10.81 -3.92
N ILE A 2 -12.28 10.10 -3.15
CA ILE A 2 -12.50 8.65 -3.31
C ILE A 2 -13.39 8.42 -4.54
N LYS A 3 -13.03 7.43 -5.35
CA LYS A 3 -13.78 6.96 -6.53
C LYS A 3 -14.45 5.63 -6.22
N ASP A 4 -15.44 5.28 -7.04
CA ASP A 4 -16.11 3.97 -7.03
C ASP A 4 -16.62 3.54 -5.65
N LEU A 5 -17.13 4.51 -4.86
CA LEU A 5 -17.57 4.29 -3.50
C LEU A 5 -18.85 3.43 -3.45
N HIS A 6 -18.79 2.27 -2.79
CA HIS A 6 -19.89 1.34 -2.63
C HIS A 6 -19.82 0.63 -1.27
N GLU A 7 -20.90 -0.04 -0.86
CA GLU A 7 -20.93 -0.88 0.34
C GLU A 7 -20.65 -2.34 -0.08
N ASN A 8 -19.74 -3.01 0.63
CA ASN A 8 -19.42 -4.42 0.38
C ASN A 8 -20.34 -5.38 1.18
N GLU A 9 -20.16 -6.69 0.98
CA GLU A 9 -20.95 -7.74 1.66
C GLU A 9 -20.79 -7.73 3.20
N PHE A 10 -19.74 -7.10 3.72
CA PHE A 10 -19.45 -6.94 5.15
C PHE A 10 -19.99 -5.64 5.74
N LYS A 11 -20.79 -4.87 4.99
CA LYS A 11 -21.32 -3.55 5.38
C LYS A 11 -20.23 -2.49 5.65
N GLU A 12 -19.06 -2.67 5.06
CA GLU A 12 -17.99 -1.67 5.02
C GLU A 12 -18.11 -0.86 3.73
N MET A 13 -17.78 0.42 3.80
CA MET A 13 -17.63 1.28 2.63
C MET A 13 -16.29 1.00 1.98
N VAL A 14 -16.29 0.74 0.68
CA VAL A 14 -15.11 0.45 -0.15
C VAL A 14 -15.07 1.46 -1.29
N GLY A 15 -13.88 1.97 -1.59
CA GLY A 15 -13.63 2.80 -2.76
C GLY A 15 -12.15 2.84 -3.09
N THR A 16 -11.78 3.63 -4.09
CA THR A 16 -10.39 3.76 -4.55
C THR A 16 -9.91 5.21 -4.49
N PHE A 17 -8.62 5.42 -4.25
CA PHE A 17 -8.01 6.74 -4.37
C PHE A 17 -6.59 6.64 -4.93
N TYR A 18 -6.20 7.62 -5.73
CA TYR A 18 -4.84 7.70 -6.24
C TYR A 18 -3.89 8.16 -5.13
N SER A 19 -2.84 7.37 -4.88
CA SER A 19 -1.76 7.80 -4.00
C SER A 19 -0.69 8.53 -4.76
N THR A 20 -0.47 9.80 -4.41
CA THR A 20 0.65 10.60 -4.93
C THR A 20 2.00 10.08 -4.44
N VAL A 21 2.01 9.48 -3.25
CA VAL A 21 3.22 8.98 -2.60
C VAL A 21 3.68 7.67 -3.23
N LEU A 22 2.74 6.76 -3.47
CA LEU A 22 3.01 5.42 -4.01
C LEU A 22 2.88 5.35 -5.55
N GLY A 23 2.19 6.29 -6.17
CA GLY A 23 2.10 6.42 -7.64
C GLY A 23 1.01 5.57 -8.31
N TYR A 24 0.12 4.92 -7.55
CA TYR A 24 -0.96 4.06 -8.07
C TYR A 24 -2.25 4.20 -7.25
N GLU A 25 -3.34 3.60 -7.76
CA GLU A 25 -4.66 3.58 -7.10
C GLU A 25 -4.69 2.57 -5.93
N ILE A 26 -5.18 3.02 -4.77
CA ILE A 26 -5.25 2.25 -3.53
C ILE A 26 -6.70 2.04 -3.13
N GLU A 27 -7.03 0.83 -2.70
CA GLU A 27 -8.32 0.54 -2.09
C GLU A 27 -8.37 1.05 -0.64
N VAL A 28 -9.42 1.80 -0.34
CA VAL A 28 -9.76 2.25 1.02
C VAL A 28 -11.02 1.57 1.48
N MET A 29 -10.99 1.05 2.71
CA MET A 29 -12.10 0.36 3.33
C MET A 29 -12.34 0.89 4.75
N TYR A 30 -13.59 1.24 5.06
CA TYR A 30 -13.95 1.83 6.35
C TYR A 30 -15.38 1.49 6.78
N ALA A 31 -15.62 1.50 8.10
CA ALA A 31 -16.96 1.26 8.64
C ALA A 31 -17.94 2.36 8.23
N LYS A 32 -19.18 2.00 7.89
CA LYS A 32 -20.21 2.92 7.35
C LYS A 32 -20.57 4.08 8.28
N ASP A 33 -20.35 3.94 9.59
CA ASP A 33 -20.59 4.99 10.58
C ASP A 33 -19.45 6.03 10.65
N ILE A 34 -18.31 5.77 9.99
CA ILE A 34 -17.22 6.74 9.87
C ILE A 34 -17.56 7.75 8.77
N SER A 35 -17.50 9.04 9.11
CA SER A 35 -17.79 10.10 8.14
C SER A 35 -16.79 10.09 6.96
N GLN A 36 -17.31 10.24 5.74
CA GLN A 36 -16.47 10.33 4.53
C GLN A 36 -15.42 11.45 4.62
N ASN A 37 -15.78 12.62 5.16
CA ASN A 37 -14.84 13.73 5.37
C ASN A 37 -13.64 13.35 6.25
N TYR A 38 -13.85 12.51 7.27
CA TYR A 38 -12.75 12.00 8.09
C TYR A 38 -11.83 11.08 7.27
N VAL A 39 -12.40 10.19 6.46
CA VAL A 39 -11.64 9.29 5.58
C VAL A 39 -10.82 10.10 4.58
N GLU A 40 -11.42 11.10 3.94
CA GLU A 40 -10.74 11.96 2.98
C GLU A 40 -9.57 12.73 3.60
N LYS A 41 -9.69 13.23 4.83
CA LYS A 41 -8.57 13.84 5.56
C LYS A 41 -7.44 12.86 5.87
N ASN A 42 -7.75 11.60 6.15
CA ASN A 42 -6.74 10.57 6.36
C ASN A 42 -6.03 10.21 5.05
N ILE A 43 -6.77 10.17 3.93
CA ILE A 43 -6.19 10.01 2.59
C ILE A 43 -5.28 11.19 2.25
N GLU A 44 -5.71 12.41 2.55
CA GLU A 44 -4.88 13.61 2.36
C GLU A 44 -3.60 13.53 3.20
N TYR A 45 -3.70 13.13 4.46
CA TYR A 45 -2.54 12.90 5.31
C TYR A 45 -1.60 11.83 4.74
N PHE A 46 -2.16 10.70 4.30
CA PHE A 46 -1.41 9.62 3.65
C PHE A 46 -0.68 10.10 2.40
N ASN A 47 -1.32 10.92 1.57
CA ASN A 47 -0.74 11.48 0.36
C ASN A 47 0.29 12.60 0.62
N ASN A 48 0.44 13.02 1.87
CA ASN A 48 1.47 13.94 2.33
C ASN A 48 2.49 13.25 3.27
N LEU A 49 2.56 11.91 3.26
CA LEU A 49 3.61 11.20 3.99
C LEU A 49 4.99 11.63 3.51
N ASP A 50 5.90 11.82 4.47
CA ASP A 50 7.28 12.21 4.23
C ASP A 50 7.97 11.20 3.29
N SER A 51 8.65 11.70 2.26
CA SER A 51 9.42 10.85 1.34
C SER A 51 10.45 9.99 2.09
N ALA A 52 11.04 10.51 3.17
CA ALA A 52 11.97 9.74 4.00
C ALA A 52 11.30 8.54 4.71
N PHE A 53 9.99 8.62 4.99
CA PHE A 53 9.23 7.46 5.50
C PHE A 53 9.04 6.40 4.41
N VAL A 54 8.73 6.83 3.19
CA VAL A 54 8.51 5.94 2.03
C VAL A 54 9.79 5.19 1.68
N GLU A 55 10.94 5.86 1.70
CA GLU A 55 12.24 5.23 1.49
C GLU A 55 12.53 4.16 2.55
N LYS A 56 12.24 4.45 3.82
CA LYS A 56 12.38 3.46 4.91
C LYS A 56 11.44 2.28 4.73
N LEU A 57 10.22 2.50 4.25
CA LEU A 57 9.26 1.44 3.92
C LEU A 57 9.81 0.55 2.80
N CYS A 58 10.30 1.14 1.70
CA CYS A 58 10.87 0.41 0.57
C CYS A 58 12.09 -0.42 1.01
N ALA A 59 12.98 0.15 1.82
CA ALA A 59 14.13 -0.56 2.37
C ALA A 59 13.74 -1.71 3.32
N ALA A 60 12.68 -1.55 4.11
CA ALA A 60 12.17 -2.62 4.97
C ALA A 60 11.58 -3.78 4.15
N LEU A 61 10.82 -3.47 3.09
CA LEU A 61 10.28 -4.46 2.16
C LEU A 61 11.39 -5.22 1.46
N LYS A 62 12.43 -4.53 0.97
CA LYS A 62 13.59 -5.18 0.34
C LYS A 62 14.23 -6.20 1.27
N ARG A 63 14.47 -5.82 2.54
CA ARG A 63 15.01 -6.74 3.56
C ARG A 63 14.11 -7.95 3.81
N PHE A 64 12.78 -7.75 3.80
CA PHE A 64 11.83 -8.84 3.95
C PHE A 64 11.95 -9.83 2.78
N PHE A 65 11.91 -9.34 1.54
CA PHE A 65 12.02 -10.20 0.36
C PHE A 65 13.38 -10.90 0.27
N ASP A 66 14.48 -10.21 0.58
CA ASP A 66 15.82 -10.82 0.64
C ASP A 66 15.89 -11.95 1.67
N GLY A 67 15.27 -11.76 2.84
CA GLY A 67 15.16 -12.80 3.85
C GLY A 67 14.29 -13.97 3.39
N TYR A 68 13.14 -13.67 2.77
CA TYR A 68 12.19 -14.66 2.28
C TYR A 68 12.80 -15.57 1.21
N TYR A 69 13.47 -15.01 0.21
CA TYR A 69 14.12 -15.78 -0.85
C TYR A 69 15.32 -16.56 -0.36
N LYS A 70 16.09 -16.01 0.61
CA LYS A 70 17.17 -16.77 1.26
C LYS A 70 16.66 -18.02 1.98
N MET A 71 15.45 -17.97 2.54
CA MET A 71 14.83 -19.11 3.23
C MET A 71 14.14 -20.09 2.27
N ASN A 72 13.70 -19.61 1.10
CA ASN A 72 12.95 -20.39 0.10
C ASN A 72 13.61 -20.23 -1.29
N PRO A 73 14.82 -20.80 -1.49
CA PRO A 73 15.61 -20.59 -2.70
C PRO A 73 14.92 -21.11 -3.98
N ASP A 74 14.06 -22.13 -3.85
CA ASP A 74 13.22 -22.68 -4.91
C ASP A 74 12.16 -21.70 -5.44
N LEU A 75 11.80 -20.69 -4.64
CA LEU A 75 10.88 -19.62 -5.03
C LEU A 75 11.60 -18.39 -5.61
N SER A 76 12.94 -18.35 -5.57
CA SER A 76 13.71 -17.18 -5.98
C SER A 76 13.83 -17.01 -7.51
N ASP A 77 13.90 -18.13 -8.24
CA ASP A 77 14.15 -18.15 -9.69
C ASP A 77 13.03 -17.54 -10.56
N TYR A 78 11.85 -17.27 -9.99
CA TYR A 78 10.68 -16.78 -10.75
C TYR A 78 10.29 -15.33 -10.46
N PHE A 79 10.86 -14.70 -9.44
CA PHE A 79 10.30 -13.46 -8.88
C PHE A 79 11.35 -12.51 -8.28
N ALA A 80 12.59 -12.97 -8.06
CA ALA A 80 13.62 -12.19 -7.39
C ALA A 80 14.41 -11.27 -8.33
N ASP A 81 14.72 -11.71 -9.55
CA ASP A 81 15.66 -10.99 -10.42
C ASP A 81 15.07 -9.66 -10.94
N ASP A 82 13.85 -9.70 -11.52
CA ASP A 82 13.15 -8.49 -11.98
C ASP A 82 12.88 -7.51 -10.82
N LEU A 83 12.54 -8.04 -9.63
CA LEU A 83 12.30 -7.25 -8.42
C LEU A 83 13.57 -6.51 -7.95
N ILE A 84 14.71 -7.19 -7.98
CA ILE A 84 16.00 -6.63 -7.53
C ILE A 84 16.50 -5.60 -8.54
N GLU A 85 16.45 -5.90 -9.84
CA GLU A 85 16.86 -4.97 -10.90
C GLU A 85 16.01 -3.71 -10.95
N GLU A 86 14.69 -3.83 -10.78
CA GLU A 86 13.79 -2.68 -10.71
C GLU A 86 14.05 -1.85 -9.44
N TYR A 87 14.32 -2.47 -8.30
CA TYR A 87 14.55 -1.77 -7.03
C TYR A 87 15.83 -0.92 -7.04
N ASP A 88 16.92 -1.45 -7.60
CA ASP A 88 18.19 -0.72 -7.67
C ASP A 88 18.11 0.53 -8.58
N THR A 89 17.18 0.52 -9.53
CA THR A 89 16.88 1.67 -10.41
C THR A 89 15.87 2.64 -9.80
N ASP A 90 14.78 2.11 -9.24
CA ASP A 90 13.72 2.85 -8.55
C ASP A 90 13.26 2.08 -7.32
N PRO A 91 13.66 2.48 -6.09
CA PRO A 91 13.26 1.80 -4.86
C PRO A 91 11.74 1.69 -4.66
N LYS A 92 10.94 2.56 -5.29
CA LYS A 92 9.47 2.52 -5.20
C LYS A 92 8.84 1.40 -6.03
N SER A 93 9.56 0.84 -7.00
CA SER A 93 9.10 -0.29 -7.82
C SER A 93 8.64 -1.48 -6.98
N ILE A 94 9.28 -1.71 -5.83
CA ILE A 94 8.93 -2.77 -4.86
C ILE A 94 7.50 -2.67 -4.35
N LEU A 95 6.91 -1.48 -4.39
CA LEU A 95 5.53 -1.25 -3.96
C LEU A 95 4.51 -1.92 -4.88
N LYS A 96 4.85 -2.20 -6.14
CA LYS A 96 3.99 -2.93 -7.09
C LYS A 96 3.69 -4.36 -6.62
N TYR A 97 4.56 -4.92 -5.78
CA TYR A 97 4.50 -6.31 -5.35
C TYR A 97 3.82 -6.50 -4.00
N ILE A 98 3.29 -5.42 -3.42
CA ILE A 98 2.52 -5.47 -2.20
C ILE A 98 1.10 -4.97 -2.45
N LEU A 99 0.13 -5.67 -1.88
CA LEU A 99 -1.20 -5.12 -1.74
C LEU A 99 -1.19 -4.13 -0.58
N VAL A 100 -1.31 -2.85 -0.89
CA VAL A 100 -1.54 -1.81 0.12
C VAL A 100 -3.03 -1.58 0.23
N SER A 101 -3.60 -1.86 1.40
CA SER A 101 -4.97 -1.49 1.75
C SER A 101 -4.97 -0.60 2.98
N CYS A 102 -5.75 0.49 2.93
CA CYS A 102 -5.94 1.36 4.08
C CYS A 102 -7.24 0.99 4.79
N LYS A 103 -7.13 0.30 5.93
CA LYS A 103 -8.26 0.06 6.84
C LYS A 103 -8.31 1.12 7.92
N LEU A 104 -9.38 1.90 7.94
CA LEU A 104 -9.65 2.87 9.01
C LEU A 104 -10.58 2.25 10.05
N SER A 105 -10.09 2.14 11.29
CA SER A 105 -10.85 1.65 12.44
C SER A 105 -10.68 2.60 13.61
N ILE A 106 -11.79 3.08 14.18
CA ILE A 106 -11.78 3.88 15.41
C ILE A 106 -11.99 2.92 16.58
N LYS A 107 -10.98 2.78 17.45
CA LYS A 107 -11.16 2.12 18.75
C LYS A 107 -11.89 3.09 19.67
N LYS A 108 -13.11 2.74 20.06
CA LYS A 108 -13.85 3.41 21.14
C LYS A 108 -13.33 2.96 22.50
#